data_AF-A0AAW5WNQ3-F1
#
_entry.id   AF-A0AAW5WNQ3-F1
#
_cell.length_a   1.000
_cell.length_b   1.000
_cell.length_c   1.000
_cell.angle_alpha   90.00
_cell.angle_beta   90.00
_cell.angle_gamma   90.00
#
_symmetry.space_group_name_H-M   'P 1'
#
loop_
_entity.id
_entity.type
_entity.pdbx_description
1 polymer ?
#
loop_
_entity_poly.entity_id
_entity_poly.type
_entity_poly.pdbx_seq_one_letter_code
_entity_poly.pdbx_strand_id
1 'polypeptide(L)' 'MNNLKETNIRKAIWHIRRHLNELLNSQDEKYRKHEMFHLKSSIECLERVMNNEKPYPPLDREEVF' A
#
# COMPACT_ATOMS: atom_id res chain seq x y z
N MET A 1 -6.89 4.63 -22.30
CA MET A 1 -7.25 4.89 -20.90
C MET A 1 -6.69 3.74 -20.08
N ASN A 2 -5.72 3.99 -19.20
CA ASN A 2 -5.23 2.93 -18.32
C ASN A 2 -6.40 2.46 -17.45
N ASN A 3 -6.52 1.14 -17.25
CA ASN A 3 -7.46 0.59 -16.28
C ASN A 3 -7.04 1.11 -14.89
N LEU A 4 -7.85 1.99 -14.29
CA LEU A 4 -7.55 2.61 -12.99
C LEU A 4 -7.30 1.54 -11.92
N LYS A 5 -8.08 0.44 -11.95
CA LYS A 5 -7.88 -0.70 -11.06
C LYS A 5 -6.51 -1.32 -11.25
N GLU A 6 -6.08 -1.57 -12.48
CA GLU A 6 -4.75 -2.11 -12.77
C GLU A 6 -3.63 -1.16 -12.29
N THR A 7 -3.81 0.14 -12.51
CA THR A 7 -2.86 1.17 -12.05
C THR A 7 -2.73 1.15 -10.53
N ASN A 8 -3.86 1.08 -9.82
CA ASN A 8 -3.89 1.01 -8.37
C ASN A 8 -3.28 -0.28 -7.82
N ILE A 9 -3.52 -1.43 -8.47
CA ILE A 9 -2.88 -2.70 -8.11
C ILE A 9 -1.36 -2.57 -8.23
N ARG A 10 -0.86 -2.03 -9.35
CA ARG A 10 0.58 -1.83 -9.57
C ARG A 10 1.19 -0.91 -8.52
N LYS A 11 0.53 0.20 -8.18
CA LYS A 11 0.98 1.12 -7.13
C LYS A 11 0.99 0.43 -5.75
N ALA A 12 -0.09 -0.22 -5.35
CA ALA A 12 -0.16 -0.90 -4.05
C ALA A 12 0.93 -1.97 -3.90
N ILE A 13 1.17 -2.78 -4.94
CA ILE A 13 2.28 -3.75 -4.97
C ILE A 13 3.64 -3.07 -4.83
N TRP A 14 3.84 -1.91 -5.45
CA TRP A 14 5.07 -1.14 -5.31
C TRP A 14 5.30 -0.68 -3.87
N HIS A 15 4.28 -0.13 -3.20
CA HIS A 15 4.37 0.26 -1.78
C HIS A 15 4.68 -0.93 -0.87
N ILE A 16 3.99 -2.07 -1.07
CA ILE A 16 4.25 -3.31 -0.33
C ILE A 16 5.73 -3.70 -0.46
N ARG A 17 6.26 -3.73 -1.69
CA ARG A 17 7.67 -4.10 -1.93
C ARG A 17 8.64 -3.12 -1.28
N ARG A 18 8.34 -1.82 -1.33
CA ARG A 18 9.13 -0.78 -0.67
C ARG A 18 9.19 -1.02 0.84
N HIS A 19 8.06 -1.16 1.51
CA HIS A 19 8.02 -1.35 2.96
C HIS A 19 8.70 -2.67 3.39
N LEU A 20 8.55 -3.74 2.61
CA LEU A 20 9.30 -4.98 2.83
C LEU A 20 10.81 -4.77 2.71
N ASN A 21 11.27 -4.01 1.71
CA ASN A 21 12.68 -3.69 1.56
C ASN A 21 13.22 -2.89 2.76
N GLU A 22 12.48 -1.87 3.24
CA GLU A 22 12.86 -1.09 4.42
C GLU A 22 12.94 -1.96 5.69
N LEU A 23 11.99 -2.88 5.86
CA LEU A 23 11.96 -3.82 6.99
C LEU A 23 13.13 -4.81 7.01
N LEU A 24 13.57 -5.26 5.82
CA LEU A 24 14.68 -6.20 5.67
C LEU A 24 16.05 -5.53 5.90
N ASN A 25 16.17 -4.24 5.59
CA ASN A 25 17.47 -3.54 5.60
C ASN A 25 17.69 -2.67 6.84
N SER A 26 16.65 -2.33 7.60
CA SER A 26 16.80 -1.51 8.81
C SER A 26 17.01 -2.36 10.07
N GLN A 27 17.83 -1.85 10.99
CA GLN A 27 17.98 -2.39 12.36
C GLN A 27 17.30 -1.50 13.41
N ASP A 28 16.80 -0.32 13.02
CA ASP A 28 16.10 0.59 13.92
C ASP A 28 14.69 0.05 14.21
N GLU A 29 14.45 -0.36 15.45
CA GLU A 29 13.18 -0.94 15.88
C GLU A 29 12.00 0.04 15.71
N LYS A 30 12.21 1.33 15.98
CA LYS A 30 11.14 2.34 15.86
C LYS A 30 10.79 2.56 14.39
N TYR A 31 11.79 2.64 13.53
CA TYR A 31 11.58 2.73 12.09
C TYR A 31 10.87 1.49 11.55
N ARG A 32 11.31 0.29 11.95
CA ARG A 32 10.66 -0.97 11.53
C ARG A 32 9.20 -1.06 11.99
N LYS A 33 8.86 -0.59 13.20
CA LYS A 33 7.46 -0.51 13.65
C LYS A 33 6.62 0.41 12.75
N HIS A 34 7.20 1.53 12.32
CA HIS A 34 6.56 2.44 11.37
C HIS A 34 6.33 1.79 10.01
N GLU A 35 7.34 1.10 9.47
CA GLU A 35 7.24 0.38 8.19
C GLU A 35 6.25 -0.79 8.25
N MET A 36 6.16 -1.51 9.37
CA MET A 36 5.14 -2.56 9.58
C MET A 36 3.71 -2.00 9.53
N PHE A 37 3.48 -0.82 10.09
CA PHE A 37 2.19 -0.15 10.03
C PHE A 37 1.80 0.15 8.57
N HIS A 38 2.71 0.75 7.79
CA HIS A 38 2.44 1.09 6.39
C HIS A 38 2.33 -0.14 5.49
N LEU A 39 3.10 -1.19 5.75
CA LEU A 39 2.96 -2.47 5.06
C LEU A 39 1.55 -3.03 5.24
N LYS A 40 1.05 -3.06 6.47
CA LYS A 40 -0.32 -3.52 6.76
C LYS A 40 -1.35 -2.68 6.01
N SER A 41 -1.26 -1.35 6.09
CA SER A 41 -2.17 -0.45 5.36
C SER A 41 -2.09 -0.61 3.84
N SER A 42 -0.91 -0.90 3.28
CA SER A 42 -0.74 -1.14 1.84
C SER A 42 -1.38 -2.46 1.39
N ILE A 43 -1.35 -3.49 2.23
CA ILE A 43 -2.03 -4.77 1.98
C ILE A 43 -3.55 -4.58 2.02
N GLU A 44 -4.07 -3.92 3.06
CA GLU A 44 -5.50 -3.58 3.16
C GLU A 44 -5.96 -2.76 1.95
N CYS A 45 -5.16 -1.77 1.53
CA CYS A 45 -5.41 -0.98 0.33
C CYS A 45 -5.50 -1.87 -0.93
N LEU A 46 -4.60 -2.84 -1.09
CA LEU A 46 -4.62 -3.76 -2.22
C LEU A 46 -5.89 -4.63 -2.21
N GLU A 47 -6.27 -5.20 -1.06
CA GLU A 47 -7.49 -6.00 -0.93
C GLU A 47 -8.73 -5.20 -1.36
N ARG A 48 -8.83 -3.95 -0.92
CA ARG A 48 -9.93 -3.05 -1.28
C ARG A 48 -9.99 -2.79 -2.78
N VAL A 49 -8.86 -2.45 -3.41
CA VAL A 49 -8.77 -2.25 -4.86
C VAL A 49 -9.18 -3.52 -5.62
N MET A 50 -8.72 -4.69 -5.16
CA MET A 50 -9.08 -5.98 -5.75
C MET A 50 -10.59 -6.24 -5.69
N ASN A 51 -11.25 -5.81 -4.62
CA ASN A 51 -12.69 -5.89 -4.40
C ASN A 51 -13.52 -4.74 -5.03
N ASN A 52 -12.90 -3.88 -5.84
CA ASN A 52 -13.53 -2.67 -6.43
C ASN A 52 -14.02 -1.65 -5.38
N GLU A 53 -13.42 -1.65 -4.19
CA GLU A 53 -13.69 -0.66 -3.15
C GLU A 53 -12.72 0.52 -3.24
N LYS A 54 -13.08 1.67 -2.64
CA LYS A 54 -12.17 2.81 -2.51
C LYS A 54 -10.91 2.40 -1.74
N PRO A 55 -9.70 2.72 -2.21
CA PRO A 55 -8.45 2.33 -1.56
C PRO A 55 -8.32 2.89 -0.14
N TYR A 56 -8.79 4.13 0.07
CA TYR A 56 -8.72 4.82 1.36
C TYR A 56 -10.12 5.29 1.79
N PRO A 57 -10.85 4.54 2.64
CA PRO A 57 -12.22 4.88 3.05
C PRO A 57 -12.40 6.31 3.60
N PRO A 58 -11.47 6.86 4.41
CA PRO A 58 -11.62 8.21 4.93
C PRO A 58 -11.37 9.31 3.90
N LEU A 59 -10.80 8.99 2.73
CA LEU A 59 -10.44 9.95 1.71
C LEU A 59 -11.38 9.80 0.52
N ASP A 60 -11.88 10.91 -0.01
CA ASP A 60 -12.61 10.89 -1.27
C ASP A 60 -11.64 10.79 -2.45
N ARG A 61 -11.02 9.62 -2.59
CA ARG A 61 -10.02 9.33 -3.61
C ARG A 61 -10.15 7.91 -4.13
N GLU A 62 -10.04 7.78 -5.45
CA GLU A 62 -10.04 6.49 -6.13
C GLU A 62 -8.63 5.98 -6.43
N GLU A 63 -7.61 6.84 -6.35
CA GLU A 63 -6.22 6.47 -6.64
C GLU A 63 -5.44 6.05 -5.39
N VAL A 64 -4.57 5.05 -5.57
CA VAL A 64 -3.51 4.70 -4.60
C VAL A 64 -2.38 5.74 -4.68
N PHE A 65 -1.87 6.14 -3.52
CA PHE A 65 -0.80 7.13 -3.32
C PHE A 65 0.35 6.56 -2.49
#